data_AF-A0A2E8VQV5-F1
#
_entry.id   AF-A0A2E8VQV5-F1
#
_cell.length_a   1.000
_cell.length_b   1.000
_cell.length_c   1.000
_cell.angle_alpha   90.00
_cell.angle_beta   90.00
_cell.angle_gamma   90.00
#
_symmetry.space_group_name_H-M   'P 1'
#
loop_
_entity.id
_entity.type
_entity.pdbx_description
1 polymer ?
#
loop_
_entity_poly.entity_id
_entity_poly.type
_entity_poly.pdbx_seq_one_letter_code
_entity_poly.pdbx_strand_id
1 'polypeptide(L)' 'MIEAMGTQGLGDDAATFESAELAITRNWLYGKSLTIAGGTKEVQLNIIAKRVLGLPD' A
#
# COMPACT_ATOMS: atom_id res chain seq x y z
N MET A 1 -3.99 7.07 -10.43
CA MET A 1 -2.64 7.40 -10.95
C MET A 1 -1.97 6.18 -11.55
N ILE A 2 -1.63 5.14 -10.77
CA ILE A 2 -1.01 3.92 -11.32
C ILE A 2 -1.90 3.20 -12.36
N GLU A 3 -3.22 3.15 -12.14
CA GLU A 3 -4.18 2.55 -13.09
C GLU A 3 -4.26 3.32 -14.42
N ALA A 4 -4.05 4.64 -14.40
CA ALA A 4 -4.09 5.48 -15.60
C ALA A 4 -2.84 5.29 -16.48
N MET A 5 -1.75 4.74 -15.92
CA MET A 5 -0.50 4.46 -16.64
C MET A 5 -0.53 3.12 -17.39
N GLY A 6 -1.56 2.28 -17.19
CA GLY A 6 -1.60 0.95 -17.79
C GLY A 6 -0.37 0.11 -17.41
N THR A 7 0.26 -0.52 -18.40
CA THR A 7 1.43 -1.40 -18.18
C THR A 7 2.68 -0.66 -17.74
N GLN A 8 2.78 0.65 -18.00
CA GLN A 8 3.90 1.49 -17.56
C GLN A 8 3.95 1.65 -16.03
N GLY A 9 2.80 1.51 -15.37
CA GLY A 9 2.70 1.55 -13.90
C GLY A 9 3.15 0.26 -13.21
N LEU A 10 3.61 -0.75 -13.95
CA LEU A 10 4.06 -2.05 -13.42
C LEU A 10 5.57 -2.25 -13.53
N GLY A 11 6.33 -1.17 -13.80
CA GLY A 11 7.77 -1.24 -13.99
C GLY A 11 8.54 -1.66 -12.75
N ASP A 12 9.53 -2.54 -12.95
CA ASP A 12 10.39 -3.10 -11.89
C ASP A 12 11.90 -2.89 -12.17
N ASP A 13 12.31 -2.87 -13.44
CA ASP A 13 13.71 -2.74 -13.87
C ASP A 13 13.98 -1.45 -14.67
N ALA A 14 15.11 -0.80 -14.39
CA ALA A 14 15.60 0.39 -15.09
C ALA A 14 16.09 0.12 -16.53
N ALA A 15 16.24 -1.15 -16.94
CA ALA A 15 16.53 -1.51 -18.32
C ALA A 15 15.33 -1.26 -19.26
N THR A 16 14.11 -1.28 -18.74
CA THR A 16 12.86 -1.28 -19.54
C THR A 16 11.94 -0.11 -19.21
N PHE A 17 12.13 0.55 -18.07
CA PHE A 17 11.24 1.60 -17.58
C PHE A 17 12.02 2.87 -17.20
N GLU A 18 11.36 4.01 -17.40
CA GLU A 18 11.90 5.30 -17.00
C GLU A 18 11.93 5.44 -15.46
N SER A 19 12.83 6.28 -14.96
CA SER A 19 12.98 6.53 -13.52
C SER A 19 11.68 7.05 -12.88
N ALA A 20 10.90 7.84 -13.62
CA ALA A 20 9.60 8.34 -13.18
C ALA A 20 8.57 7.21 -13.02
N GLU A 21 8.53 6.25 -13.96
CA GLU A 21 7.65 5.08 -13.91
C GLU A 21 8.00 4.20 -12.70
N LEU A 22 9.28 3.91 -12.50
CA LEU A 22 9.75 3.14 -11.35
C LEU A 22 9.43 3.83 -10.01
N ALA A 23 9.59 5.15 -9.93
CA ALA A 23 9.27 5.91 -8.72
C ALA A 23 7.77 5.83 -8.39
N ILE A 24 6.89 5.90 -9.39
CA ILE A 24 5.45 5.77 -9.19
C ILE A 24 5.08 4.38 -8.69
N THR A 25 5.60 3.32 -9.33
CA THR A 25 5.36 1.92 -8.89
C THR A 25 5.84 1.70 -7.46
N ARG A 26 7.05 2.15 -7.12
CA ARG A 26 7.63 2.03 -5.77
C ARG A 26 6.80 2.76 -4.73
N ASN A 27 6.37 3.99 -5.01
CA ASN A 27 5.52 4.75 -4.10
C ASN A 27 4.19 4.05 -3.83
N TRP A 28 3.59 3.44 -4.85
CA TRP A 28 2.36 2.66 -4.69
C TRP A 28 2.58 1.39 -3.86
N LEU A 29 3.65 0.63 -4.12
CA LEU A 29 4.00 -0.55 -3.34
C LEU A 29 4.32 -0.20 -1.88
N TYR A 30 5.03 0.91 -1.65
CA TYR A 30 5.29 1.41 -0.31
C TYR A 30 4.00 1.81 0.42
N GLY A 31 3.06 2.47 -0.26
CA GLY A 31 1.73 2.76 0.30
C GLY A 31 0.98 1.48 0.73
N LYS A 32 1.15 0.37 0.00
CA LYS A 32 0.62 -0.94 0.42
C LYS A 32 1.36 -1.52 1.62
N SER A 33 2.69 -1.42 1.67
CA SER A 33 3.45 -1.95 2.81
C SER A 33 3.05 -1.26 4.13
N LEU A 34 2.72 0.03 4.08
CA LEU A 34 2.20 0.79 5.22
C LEU A 34 0.85 0.28 5.75
N THR A 35 0.10 -0.54 5.00
CA THR A 35 -1.13 -1.17 5.51
C THR A 35 -0.85 -2.38 6.41
N ILE A 36 0.41 -2.82 6.46
CA ILE A 36 0.88 -3.99 7.20
C ILE A 36 1.87 -3.55 8.29
N ALA A 37 2.77 -2.63 7.96
CA ALA A 37 3.79 -2.12 8.86
C ALA A 37 3.16 -1.37 10.06
N GLY A 38 3.71 -1.59 11.26
CA GLY A 38 3.21 -0.97 12.49
C GLY A 38 1.93 -1.60 13.05
N GLY A 39 1.53 -2.76 12.52
CA GLY A 39 0.29 -3.46 12.86
C GLY A 39 -0.67 -3.38 11.68
N THR A 40 -1.13 -4.54 11.22
CA THR A 40 -1.96 -4.59 10.01
C THR A 40 -3.27 -3.84 10.21
N LYS A 41 -3.88 -3.40 9.11
CA LYS A 41 -5.19 -2.74 9.14
C LYS A 41 -6.23 -3.55 9.89
N GLU A 42 -6.24 -4.87 9.74
CA GLU A 42 -7.17 -5.77 10.43
C GLU A 42 -7.00 -5.71 11.96
N VAL A 43 -5.75 -5.68 12.44
CA VAL A 43 -5.45 -5.53 13.87
C VAL A 43 -5.93 -4.16 14.37
N GLN A 44 -5.64 -3.09 13.64
CA GLN A 44 -6.07 -1.73 14.00
C GLN A 44 -7.59 -1.60 14.01
N LEU A 45 -8.28 -2.18 13.02
CA LEU A 45 -9.74 -2.20 12.96
C LEU A 45 -10.34 -2.98 14.13
N ASN A 46 -9.72 -4.08 14.56
CA ASN A 46 -10.17 -4.82 15.74
C ASN A 46 -9.99 -3.99 17.03
N ILE A 47 -8.85 -3.31 17.19
CA ILE A 47 -8.62 -2.39 18.32
C ILE A 47 -9.69 -1.28 18.36
N ILE A 48 -10.00 -0.68 17.20
CA ILE A 48 -11.04 0.33 17.09
C ILE A 48 -12.41 -0.26 17.44
N ALA A 49 -12.76 -1.43 16.90
CA ALA A 49 -14.03 -2.09 17.17
C ALA A 49 -14.20 -2.38 18.67
N LYS A 50 -13.19 -2.94 19.33
CA LYS A 50 -13.20 -3.17 20.78
C LYS A 50 -13.41 -1.88 21.58
N ARG A 51 -12.67 -0.81 21.24
CA ARG A 51 -12.75 0.47 21.97
C ARG A 51 -14.05 1.23 21.74
N VAL A 52 -14.54 1.26 20.51
CA VAL A 52 -15.71 2.07 20.13
C VAL A 52 -17.01 1.33 20.38
N LEU A 53 -17.03 0.02 20.14
CA LEU A 53 -18.24 -0.80 20.27
C LEU A 53 -18.31 -1.58 21.60
N GLY A 54 -17.28 -1.49 22.45
CA GLY A 54 -17.25 -2.17 23.75
C GLY A 54 -17.14 -3.69 23.65
N LEU A 55 -16.49 -4.21 22.60
CA LEU A 55 -16.31 -5.66 22.42
C LEU A 55 -15.25 -6.20 23.39
N PRO A 56 -15.40 -7.45 23.87
CA PRO A 56 -14.40 -8.09 24.72
C PRO A 56 -13.09 -8.35 23.98
N ASP A 57 -12.02 -8.59 24.76
CA ASP A 57 -10.69 -8.84 24.25
C ASP A 57 -10.46 -10.24 23.66
#